data_AF-A0A1H3BGD3-F1
#
_entry.id   AF-A0A1H3BGD3-F1
#
_cell.length_a   1.000
_cell.length_b   1.000
_cell.length_c   1.000
_cell.angle_alpha   90.00
_cell.angle_beta   90.00
_cell.angle_gamma   90.00
#
_symmetry.space_group_name_H-M   'P 1'
#
loop_
_entity.id
_entity.type
_entity.pdbx_description
1 polymer ?
#
loop_
_entity_poly.entity_id
_entity_poly.type
_entity_poly.pdbx_seq_one_letter_code
_entity_poly.pdbx_strand_id
1 'polypeptide(L)'
;MTAFDSIVTPIASVINSLPTGRYGEVLFENLASDDLPNPEFFLHPDPDVHEGPDDHQRLRAMSETTPLLGLYVPMHSPGQLILFSNNLRCFYWSLMLNHRHGLPYLTPLDLQGALDLVIRKTYQHELFHFHCDVLRQLLGSQYRRDHEEALAVAWSRQQITGQRGVWNSKIGRMNGVLYARLLDAAFAFRSPGYRDWPQFADDSRFRPALISYLADPNALSHLEANGISNLPDLLVGLVGRVSGGLVESAI
;
A
#
# COMPACT_ATOMS: atom_id res chain seq x y z
N MET A 1 13.15 6.19 15.63
CA MET A 1 11.77 6.43 15.19
C MET A 1 11.69 5.96 13.75
N THR A 2 10.84 4.98 13.46
CA THR A 2 10.72 4.41 12.10
C THR A 2 9.96 5.37 11.17
N ALA A 3 10.06 5.20 9.84
CA ALA A 3 9.25 5.95 8.87
C ALA A 3 7.74 5.73 9.10
N PHE A 4 7.37 4.56 9.63
CA PHE A 4 6.01 4.25 10.04
C PHE A 4 5.58 5.11 11.24
N ASP A 5 6.44 5.27 12.25
CA ASP A 5 6.14 6.06 13.45
C ASP A 5 5.95 7.55 13.14
N SER A 6 6.72 8.11 12.20
CA SER A 6 6.61 9.52 11.82
C SER A 6 5.30 9.86 11.12
N ILE A 7 4.65 8.89 10.48
CA ILE A 7 3.35 9.05 9.81
C ILE A 7 2.21 8.73 10.78
N VAL A 8 2.31 7.62 11.51
CA VAL A 8 1.25 7.16 12.41
C VAL A 8 1.07 8.10 13.59
N THR A 9 2.16 8.55 14.22
CA THR A 9 2.10 9.26 15.51
C THR A 9 1.28 10.55 15.42
N PRO A 10 1.48 11.44 14.42
CA PRO A 10 0.69 12.67 14.31
C PRO A 10 -0.80 12.39 14.10
N ILE A 11 -1.15 11.43 13.24
CA ILE A 11 -2.57 11.13 12.94
C ILE A 11 -3.23 10.43 14.14
N ALA A 12 -2.53 9.48 14.77
CA ALA A 12 -3.01 8.81 15.97
C ALA A 12 -3.21 9.78 17.15
N SER A 13 -2.34 10.79 17.28
CA SER A 13 -2.50 11.86 18.27
C SER A 13 -3.82 12.61 18.07
N VAL A 14 -4.15 12.98 16.82
CA VAL A 14 -5.43 13.61 16.48
C VAL A 14 -6.60 12.67 16.79
N ILE A 15 -6.52 11.39 16.40
CA ILE A 15 -7.58 10.41 16.70
C ILE A 15 -7.84 10.32 18.20
N ASN A 16 -6.77 10.27 19.01
CA ASN A 16 -6.88 10.12 20.46
C ASN A 16 -7.35 11.40 21.17
N SER A 17 -7.28 12.57 20.52
CA SER A 17 -7.79 13.83 21.06
C SER A 17 -9.24 14.12 20.68
N LEU A 18 -9.85 13.30 19.80
CA LEU A 18 -11.24 13.49 19.41
C LEU A 18 -12.19 13.28 20.61
N PRO A 19 -13.25 14.11 20.73
CA PRO A 19 -14.23 13.95 21.78
C PRO A 19 -14.92 12.60 21.64
N THR A 20 -15.22 11.98 22.77
CA THR A 20 -15.94 10.71 22.83
C THR A 20 -17.24 10.87 23.62
N GLY A 21 -18.27 10.18 23.16
CA GLY A 21 -19.56 10.09 23.82
C GLY A 21 -19.55 9.10 24.98
N ARG A 22 -20.75 8.82 25.50
CA ARG A 22 -20.92 8.07 26.76
C ARG A 22 -20.42 6.62 26.67
N TYR A 23 -20.40 6.03 25.47
CA TYR A 23 -20.02 4.65 25.23
C TYR A 23 -18.68 4.53 24.48
N GLY A 24 -17.87 5.60 24.46
CA GLY A 24 -16.57 5.62 23.79
C GLY A 24 -16.67 5.80 22.27
N GLU A 25 -17.86 6.11 21.75
CA GLU A 25 -18.05 6.51 20.36
C GLU A 25 -17.40 7.86 20.10
N VAL A 26 -16.68 7.97 18.99
CA VAL A 26 -16.07 9.21 18.54
C VAL A 26 -17.17 10.16 18.07
N LEU A 27 -17.18 11.35 18.67
CA LEU A 27 -17.99 12.47 18.22
C LEU A 27 -17.17 13.21 17.17
N PHE A 28 -17.69 13.24 15.95
CA PHE A 28 -17.00 13.84 14.81
C PHE A 28 -17.25 15.35 14.65
N GLU A 29 -17.81 15.96 15.69
CA GLU A 29 -18.06 17.40 15.77
C GLU A 29 -16.70 18.12 15.70
N ASN A 30 -16.59 19.11 14.80
CA ASN A 30 -15.38 19.93 14.57
C ASN A 30 -14.24 19.31 13.76
N LEU A 31 -14.43 18.14 13.13
CA LEU A 31 -13.49 17.68 12.11
C LEU A 31 -13.71 18.52 10.84
N ALA A 32 -12.91 19.57 10.67
CA ALA A 32 -13.01 20.48 9.54
C ALA A 32 -12.93 19.69 8.21
N SER A 33 -13.96 19.84 7.38
CA SER A 33 -14.03 19.28 6.02
C SER A 33 -13.35 20.17 5.00
N ASP A 34 -13.20 21.44 5.35
CA ASP A 34 -12.87 22.48 4.40
C ASP A 34 -11.38 22.32 4.08
N ASP A 35 -11.10 22.09 2.80
CA ASP A 35 -9.78 21.88 2.18
C ASP A 35 -9.25 20.43 2.06
N LEU A 36 -10.04 19.39 2.38
CA LEU A 36 -9.65 18.01 2.07
C LEU A 36 -10.02 17.62 0.62
N PRO A 37 -9.08 17.12 -0.20
CA PRO A 37 -9.37 16.67 -1.56
C PRO A 37 -10.30 15.45 -1.56
N ASN A 38 -11.09 15.28 -2.61
CA ASN A 38 -11.86 14.04 -2.79
C ASN A 38 -10.91 12.83 -2.80
N PRO A 39 -11.21 11.70 -2.10
CA PRO A 39 -10.37 10.50 -2.13
C PRO A 39 -10.02 10.02 -3.53
N GLU A 40 -10.92 10.21 -4.51
CA GLU A 40 -10.69 9.86 -5.92
C GLU A 40 -9.43 10.54 -6.48
N PHE A 41 -9.05 11.72 -5.98
CA PHE A 41 -7.81 12.41 -6.37
C PHE A 41 -6.58 11.49 -6.24
N PHE A 42 -6.52 10.66 -5.19
CA PHE A 42 -5.42 9.73 -4.91
C PHE A 42 -5.57 8.36 -5.59
N LEU A 43 -6.68 8.11 -6.30
CA LEU A 43 -6.97 6.86 -7.00
C LEU A 43 -6.73 6.94 -8.51
N HIS A 44 -6.12 8.05 -8.93
CA HIS A 44 -5.64 8.31 -10.28
C HIS A 44 -4.15 8.70 -10.27
N PRO A 45 -3.25 7.88 -9.69
CA PRO A 45 -1.83 8.15 -9.80
C PRO A 45 -1.42 8.12 -11.29
N ASP A 46 -0.62 9.10 -11.70
CA ASP A 46 0.15 8.96 -12.92
C ASP A 46 1.15 7.80 -12.73
N PRO A 47 1.52 7.07 -13.79
CA PRO A 47 2.34 5.87 -13.64
C PRO A 47 3.76 6.24 -13.17
N ASP A 48 4.12 5.80 -11.96
CA ASP A 48 5.35 6.16 -11.29
C ASP A 48 6.53 5.27 -11.73
N VAL A 49 7.33 5.77 -12.67
CA VAL A 49 8.69 5.26 -12.89
C VAL A 49 9.61 6.44 -13.02
N HIS A 50 10.25 6.81 -11.92
CA HIS A 50 11.22 7.88 -11.91
C HIS A 50 12.63 7.29 -11.95
N GLU A 51 13.23 7.32 -13.14
CA GLU A 51 14.67 7.17 -13.30
C GLU A 51 15.34 8.47 -12.82
N GLY A 52 15.82 8.51 -11.59
CA GLY A 52 16.59 9.66 -11.13
C GLY A 52 16.91 9.67 -9.64
N PRO A 53 18.10 10.18 -9.25
CA PRO A 53 18.59 10.15 -7.87
C PRO A 53 17.85 11.14 -6.95
N ASP A 54 17.67 10.73 -5.69
CA ASP A 54 17.80 11.43 -4.39
C ASP A 54 17.50 12.95 -4.26
N ASP A 55 16.84 13.60 -5.21
CA ASP A 55 16.50 15.01 -5.10
C ASP A 55 15.28 15.16 -4.18
N HIS A 56 15.55 15.20 -2.87
CA HIS A 56 14.55 15.47 -1.83
C HIS A 56 13.72 16.73 -2.11
N GLN A 57 14.27 17.71 -2.84
CA GLN A 57 13.53 18.92 -3.19
C GLN A 57 12.51 18.64 -4.30
N ARG A 58 12.86 17.81 -5.28
CA ARG A 58 11.92 17.31 -6.29
C ARG A 58 10.86 16.39 -5.68
N LEU A 59 11.24 15.50 -4.76
CA LEU A 59 10.30 14.62 -4.04
C LEU A 59 9.32 15.43 -3.17
N ARG A 60 9.78 16.50 -2.52
CA ARG A 60 8.89 17.45 -1.81
C ARG A 60 7.97 18.19 -2.77
N ALA A 61 8.47 18.68 -3.90
CA ALA A 61 7.62 19.32 -4.90
C ALA A 61 6.54 18.34 -5.40
N MET A 62 6.89 17.08 -5.65
CA MET A 62 5.94 16.04 -6.03
C MET A 62 4.90 15.74 -4.95
N SER A 63 5.28 15.75 -3.66
CA SER A 63 4.32 15.54 -2.56
C SER A 63 3.29 16.66 -2.47
N GLU A 64 3.63 17.87 -2.91
CA GLU A 64 2.75 19.04 -2.91
C GLU A 64 1.87 19.13 -4.17
N THR A 65 2.34 18.62 -5.32
CA THR A 65 1.64 18.79 -6.61
C THR A 65 0.97 17.53 -7.15
N THR A 66 1.40 16.35 -6.69
CA THR A 66 0.98 15.07 -7.27
C THR A 66 0.23 14.23 -6.24
N PRO A 67 -0.87 13.53 -6.62
CA PRO A 67 -1.66 12.69 -5.71
C PRO A 67 -0.97 11.40 -5.22
N LEU A 68 0.37 11.38 -5.12
CA LEU A 68 1.11 10.18 -4.73
C LEU A 68 1.04 9.93 -3.23
N LEU A 69 0.78 8.68 -2.85
CA LEU A 69 0.75 8.25 -1.46
C LEU A 69 2.11 7.69 -1.02
N GLY A 70 2.82 7.04 -1.93
CA GLY A 70 4.15 6.49 -1.76
C GLY A 70 4.89 6.47 -3.09
N LEU A 71 6.17 6.11 -3.03
CA LEU A 71 7.03 5.91 -4.18
C LEU A 71 8.15 4.93 -3.81
N TYR A 72 8.40 3.98 -4.70
CA TYR A 72 9.61 3.17 -4.69
C TYR A 72 10.66 3.73 -5.66
N VAL A 73 11.89 3.95 -5.18
CA VAL A 73 13.05 4.31 -5.99
C VAL A 73 13.88 3.04 -6.25
N PRO A 74 14.04 2.62 -7.53
CA PRO A 74 14.77 1.41 -7.91
C PRO A 74 16.20 1.36 -7.37
N MET A 75 16.67 0.14 -7.05
CA MET A 75 17.97 -0.07 -6.42
C MET A 75 19.14 0.38 -7.32
N HIS A 76 19.87 1.37 -6.84
CA HIS A 76 21.25 1.66 -7.26
C HIS A 76 22.27 1.39 -6.14
N SER A 77 21.78 0.85 -4.99
CA SER A 77 22.42 0.61 -3.68
C SER A 77 22.37 1.81 -2.71
N PRO A 78 21.38 1.90 -1.78
CA PRO A 78 20.21 1.04 -1.51
C PRO A 78 18.95 1.42 -2.32
N GLY A 79 17.94 0.54 -2.35
CA GLY A 79 16.58 0.89 -2.80
C GLY A 79 15.83 1.67 -1.72
N GLN A 80 14.94 2.58 -2.12
CA GLN A 80 14.25 3.46 -1.16
C GLN A 80 12.74 3.36 -1.28
N LEU A 81 12.08 3.22 -0.13
CA LEU A 81 10.63 3.37 0.01
C LEU A 81 10.34 4.73 0.64
N ILE A 82 9.61 5.55 -0.10
CA ILE A 82 9.24 6.91 0.31
C ILE A 82 7.74 6.94 0.52
N LEU A 83 7.30 7.39 1.70
CA LEU A 83 5.89 7.57 2.03
C LEU A 83 5.61 9.06 2.24
N PHE A 84 4.62 9.60 1.51
CA PHE A 84 4.26 11.01 1.57
C PHE A 84 3.27 11.25 2.70
N SER A 85 3.78 11.66 3.86
CA SER A 85 3.04 11.75 5.11
C SER A 85 1.81 12.65 5.02
N ASN A 86 1.95 13.81 4.36
CA ASN A 86 0.85 14.75 4.15
C ASN A 86 -0.26 14.14 3.26
N ASN A 87 0.11 13.48 2.17
CA ASN A 87 -0.85 12.90 1.23
C ASN A 87 -1.58 11.72 1.85
N LEU A 88 -0.87 10.86 2.59
CA LEU A 88 -1.47 9.78 3.38
C LEU A 88 -2.46 10.31 4.41
N ARG A 89 -2.11 11.41 5.11
CA ARG A 89 -3.02 12.08 6.06
C ARG A 89 -4.27 12.62 5.37
N CYS A 90 -4.11 13.32 4.26
CA CYS A 90 -5.22 13.87 3.49
C CYS A 90 -6.12 12.76 2.96
N PHE A 91 -5.55 11.72 2.35
CA PHE A 91 -6.29 10.57 1.85
C PHE A 91 -7.04 9.83 2.96
N TYR A 92 -6.39 9.60 4.11
CA TYR A 92 -7.02 8.98 5.28
C TYR A 92 -8.26 9.76 5.75
N TRP A 93 -8.12 11.05 6.01
CA TRP A 93 -9.25 11.84 6.51
C TRP A 93 -10.35 12.00 5.46
N SER A 94 -9.97 12.13 4.19
CA SER A 94 -10.93 12.19 3.08
C SER A 94 -11.73 10.89 2.98
N LEU A 95 -11.09 9.72 3.08
CA LEU A 95 -11.79 8.43 3.12
C LEU A 95 -12.73 8.33 4.32
N MET A 96 -12.24 8.71 5.51
CA MET A 96 -13.04 8.67 6.73
C MET A 96 -14.28 9.56 6.64
N LEU A 97 -14.14 10.79 6.17
CA LEU A 97 -15.26 11.73 6.02
C LEU A 97 -16.29 11.20 5.02
N ASN A 98 -15.86 10.67 3.88
CA ASN A 98 -16.78 10.18 2.84
C ASN A 98 -17.52 8.89 3.22
N HIS A 99 -16.88 7.99 4.00
CA HIS A 99 -17.41 6.64 4.21
C HIS A 99 -17.92 6.34 5.63
N ARG A 100 -17.68 7.22 6.60
CA ARG A 100 -18.21 7.06 7.98
C ARG A 100 -19.72 7.27 8.08
N HIS A 101 -20.33 8.04 7.18
CA HIS A 101 -21.73 8.43 7.30
C HIS A 101 -22.67 7.22 7.36
N GLY A 102 -23.66 7.30 8.25
CA GLY A 102 -24.61 6.22 8.51
C GLY A 102 -24.05 5.05 9.33
N LEU A 103 -22.83 5.14 9.85
CA LEU A 103 -22.28 4.17 10.80
C LEU A 103 -22.39 4.73 12.23
N PRO A 104 -23.32 4.24 13.05
CA PRO A 104 -23.36 4.65 14.44
C PRO A 104 -22.21 3.97 15.21
N TYR A 105 -21.71 4.64 16.26
CA TYR A 105 -20.77 4.07 17.24
C TYR A 105 -19.38 3.67 16.69
N LEU A 106 -18.74 4.52 15.89
CA LEU A 106 -17.31 4.35 15.59
C LEU A 106 -16.47 4.70 16.81
N THR A 107 -15.44 3.92 17.11
CA THR A 107 -14.54 4.08 18.25
C THR A 107 -13.15 4.52 17.80
N PRO A 108 -12.27 5.03 18.69
CA PRO A 108 -10.89 5.32 18.34
C PRO A 108 -10.14 4.10 17.73
N LEU A 109 -10.50 2.88 18.16
CA LEU A 109 -9.96 1.66 17.58
C LEU A 109 -10.31 1.50 16.09
N ASP A 110 -11.52 1.85 15.71
CA ASP A 110 -11.96 1.81 14.31
C ASP A 110 -11.16 2.80 13.46
N LEU A 111 -10.96 4.02 13.97
CA LEU A 111 -10.17 5.06 13.31
C LEU A 111 -8.70 4.64 13.18
N GLN A 112 -8.13 4.01 14.20
CA GLN A 112 -6.77 3.48 14.15
C GLN A 112 -6.66 2.27 13.20
N GLY A 113 -7.69 1.43 13.10
CA GLY A 113 -7.75 0.36 12.12
C GLY A 113 -7.80 0.89 10.68
N ALA A 114 -8.58 1.95 10.44
CA ALA A 114 -8.62 2.64 9.16
C ALA A 114 -7.27 3.29 8.80
N LEU A 115 -6.57 3.86 9.79
CA LEU A 115 -5.23 4.43 9.60
C LEU A 115 -4.22 3.33 9.21
N ASP A 116 -4.24 2.21 9.92
CA ASP A 116 -3.39 1.06 9.64
C ASP A 116 -3.67 0.49 8.24
N LEU A 117 -4.94 0.46 7.79
CA LEU A 117 -5.32 0.07 6.43
C LEU A 117 -4.69 0.98 5.37
N VAL A 118 -4.81 2.31 5.52
CA VAL A 118 -4.30 3.29 4.54
C VAL A 118 -2.77 3.23 4.42
N ILE A 119 -2.07 3.19 5.55
CA ILE A 119 -0.60 3.18 5.55
C ILE A 119 -0.10 1.85 5.00
N ARG A 120 -0.68 0.72 5.43
CA ARG A 120 -0.27 -0.61 4.93
C ARG A 120 -0.57 -0.79 3.45
N LYS A 121 -1.69 -0.26 2.95
CA LYS A 121 -1.99 -0.30 1.52
C LYS A 121 -0.82 0.24 0.72
N THR A 122 -0.38 1.43 1.07
CA THR A 122 0.69 2.14 0.37
C THR A 122 2.02 1.43 0.58
N TYR A 123 2.38 1.17 1.84
CA TYR A 123 3.65 0.50 2.16
C TYR A 123 3.82 -0.85 1.47
N GLN A 124 2.79 -1.70 1.48
CA GLN A 124 2.86 -3.02 0.84
C GLN A 124 2.93 -2.88 -0.70
N HIS A 125 2.23 -1.91 -1.27
CA HIS A 125 2.33 -1.65 -2.71
C HIS A 125 3.78 -1.29 -3.11
N GLU A 126 4.39 -0.33 -2.42
CA GLU A 126 5.77 0.07 -2.69
C GLU A 126 6.79 -1.06 -2.39
N LEU A 127 6.57 -1.81 -1.31
CA LEU A 127 7.43 -2.94 -0.94
C LEU A 127 7.39 -4.06 -1.99
N PHE A 128 6.25 -4.25 -2.66
CA PHE A 128 6.15 -5.19 -3.76
C PHE A 128 7.04 -4.78 -4.95
N HIS A 129 7.10 -3.50 -5.29
CA HIS A 129 8.01 -2.98 -6.32
C HIS A 129 9.47 -3.25 -5.95
N PHE A 130 9.85 -3.04 -4.68
CA PHE A 130 11.18 -3.42 -4.19
C PHE A 130 11.49 -4.91 -4.40
N HIS A 131 10.56 -5.80 -4.03
CA HIS A 131 10.75 -7.23 -4.24
C HIS A 131 10.87 -7.58 -5.73
N CYS A 132 10.05 -6.97 -6.58
CA CYS A 132 10.12 -7.16 -8.02
C CYS A 132 11.45 -6.67 -8.58
N ASP A 133 11.97 -5.53 -8.12
CA ASP A 133 13.26 -5.02 -8.57
C ASP A 133 14.40 -5.97 -8.23
N VAL A 134 14.47 -6.45 -6.98
CA VAL A 134 15.46 -7.46 -6.56
C VAL A 134 15.35 -8.73 -7.40
N LEU A 135 14.15 -9.28 -7.54
CA LEU A 135 13.94 -10.53 -8.26
C LEU A 135 14.21 -10.37 -9.77
N ARG A 136 13.91 -9.21 -10.34
CA ARG A 136 14.20 -8.88 -11.74
C ARG A 136 15.70 -8.86 -12.00
N GLN A 137 16.49 -8.28 -11.09
CA GLN A 137 17.95 -8.31 -11.18
C GLN A 137 18.52 -9.74 -11.10
N LEU A 138 17.87 -10.63 -10.34
CA LEU A 138 18.31 -12.03 -10.19
C LEU A 138 17.86 -12.93 -11.36
N LEU A 139 16.69 -12.69 -11.93
CA LEU A 139 16.04 -13.58 -12.91
C LEU A 139 16.07 -13.05 -14.34
N GLY A 140 16.49 -11.79 -14.54
CA GLY A 140 16.65 -11.17 -15.86
C GLY A 140 15.34 -10.83 -16.57
N SER A 141 14.22 -10.74 -15.86
CA SER A 141 12.94 -10.37 -16.47
C SER A 141 12.88 -8.90 -16.91
N GLN A 142 11.95 -8.59 -17.82
CA GLN A 142 11.73 -7.23 -18.30
C GLN A 142 10.67 -6.52 -17.45
N TYR A 143 10.94 -5.25 -17.15
CA TYR A 143 9.98 -4.40 -16.45
C TYR A 143 8.76 -4.11 -17.35
N ARG A 144 7.57 -4.52 -16.91
CA ARG A 144 6.28 -4.20 -17.58
C ARG A 144 5.37 -3.47 -16.60
N ARG A 145 5.49 -2.14 -16.62
CA ARG A 145 4.81 -1.20 -15.72
C ARG A 145 3.38 -1.58 -15.38
N ASP A 146 2.46 -1.55 -16.35
CA ASP A 146 1.02 -1.74 -16.08
C ASP A 146 0.73 -3.12 -15.44
N HIS A 147 1.53 -4.15 -15.76
CA HIS A 147 1.41 -5.46 -15.16
C HIS A 147 1.92 -5.46 -13.70
N GLU A 148 3.06 -4.82 -13.44
CA GLU A 148 3.61 -4.73 -12.09
C GLU A 148 2.69 -3.94 -11.17
N GLU A 149 2.13 -2.81 -11.63
CA GLU A 149 1.17 -2.01 -10.86
C GLU A 149 -0.07 -2.83 -10.46
N ALA A 150 -0.63 -3.57 -11.41
CA ALA A 150 -1.80 -4.41 -11.15
C ALA A 150 -1.49 -5.50 -10.11
N LEU A 151 -0.31 -6.13 -10.19
CA LEU A 151 0.15 -7.11 -9.22
C LEU A 151 0.43 -6.48 -7.86
N ALA A 152 1.06 -5.31 -7.82
CA ALA A 152 1.36 -4.58 -6.58
C ALA A 152 0.08 -4.24 -5.81
N VAL A 153 -0.94 -3.75 -6.51
CA VAL A 153 -2.26 -3.48 -5.92
C VAL A 153 -2.91 -4.77 -5.40
N ALA A 154 -2.90 -5.85 -6.20
CA ALA A 154 -3.48 -7.13 -5.78
C ALA A 154 -2.77 -7.71 -4.55
N TRP A 155 -1.44 -7.68 -4.53
CA TRP A 155 -0.62 -8.14 -3.41
C TRP A 155 -0.90 -7.34 -2.14
N SER A 156 -0.86 -6.01 -2.24
CA SER A 156 -1.16 -5.10 -1.13
C SER A 156 -2.54 -5.39 -0.52
N ARG A 157 -3.56 -5.59 -1.37
CA ARG A 157 -4.92 -5.96 -0.91
C ARG A 157 -4.93 -7.30 -0.19
N GLN A 158 -4.26 -8.32 -0.72
CA GLN A 158 -4.15 -9.64 -0.08
C GLN A 158 -3.49 -9.57 1.30
N GLN A 159 -2.42 -8.77 1.45
CA GLN A 159 -1.76 -8.56 2.74
C GLN A 159 -2.72 -7.94 3.77
N ILE A 160 -3.50 -6.92 3.37
CA ILE A 160 -4.50 -6.30 4.26
C ILE A 160 -5.62 -7.26 4.63
N THR A 161 -6.13 -8.04 3.68
CA THR A 161 -7.16 -9.05 3.95
C THR A 161 -6.64 -10.15 4.87
N GLY A 162 -5.38 -10.56 4.73
CA GLY A 162 -4.72 -11.47 5.66
C GLY A 162 -4.72 -10.94 7.09
N GLN A 163 -4.41 -9.65 7.28
CA GLN A 163 -4.45 -9.02 8.60
C GLN A 163 -5.85 -8.88 9.19
N ARG A 164 -6.89 -8.75 8.35
CA ARG A 164 -8.28 -8.79 8.82
C ARG A 164 -8.61 -10.12 9.49
N GLY A 165 -8.03 -11.23 9.04
CA GLY A 165 -8.16 -12.55 9.66
C GLY A 165 -7.43 -12.70 11.00
N VAL A 166 -6.52 -11.79 11.33
CA VAL A 166 -5.75 -11.79 12.57
C VAL A 166 -6.51 -11.03 13.66
N TRP A 167 -7.08 -11.78 14.61
CA TRP A 167 -8.03 -11.25 15.61
C TRP A 167 -7.47 -10.14 16.52
N ASN A 168 -6.16 -10.10 16.74
CA ASN A 168 -5.51 -9.11 17.58
C ASN A 168 -4.96 -7.90 16.80
N SER A 169 -5.11 -7.86 15.48
CA SER A 169 -4.69 -6.70 14.67
C SER A 169 -5.71 -5.56 14.77
N LYS A 170 -5.27 -4.32 14.56
CA LYS A 170 -6.17 -3.15 14.56
C LYS A 170 -7.22 -3.27 13.44
N ILE A 171 -6.80 -3.70 12.25
CA ILE A 171 -7.68 -3.96 11.11
C ILE A 171 -8.68 -5.09 11.41
N GLY A 172 -8.25 -6.16 12.08
CA GLY A 172 -9.09 -7.29 12.49
C GLY A 172 -10.19 -6.89 13.48
N ARG A 173 -9.87 -5.96 14.39
CA ARG A 173 -10.79 -5.50 15.44
C ARG A 173 -11.69 -4.34 15.02
N MET A 174 -11.39 -3.67 13.91
CA MET A 174 -12.22 -2.59 13.37
C MET A 174 -13.63 -3.09 13.00
N ASN A 175 -14.62 -2.21 13.13
CA ASN A 175 -16.00 -2.39 12.67
C ASN A 175 -16.01 -2.98 11.24
N GLY A 176 -16.71 -4.10 11.06
CA GLY A 176 -16.69 -4.83 9.78
C GLY A 176 -17.32 -4.08 8.62
N VAL A 177 -18.34 -3.26 8.88
CA VAL A 177 -19.00 -2.46 7.84
C VAL A 177 -18.09 -1.31 7.41
N LEU A 178 -17.46 -0.62 8.37
CA LEU A 178 -16.46 0.40 8.07
C LEU A 178 -15.30 -0.21 7.27
N TYR A 179 -14.77 -1.36 7.72
CA TYR A 179 -13.70 -2.08 7.03
C TYR A 179 -14.04 -2.34 5.56
N ALA A 180 -15.19 -2.95 5.28
CA ALA A 180 -15.58 -3.30 3.91
C ALA A 180 -15.68 -2.05 3.03
N ARG A 181 -16.35 -1.00 3.53
CA ARG A 181 -16.49 0.27 2.80
C ARG A 181 -15.14 0.92 2.50
N LEU A 182 -14.26 1.00 3.50
CA LEU A 182 -12.94 1.61 3.33
C LEU A 182 -12.04 0.78 2.43
N LEU A 183 -12.09 -0.56 2.54
CA LEU A 183 -11.30 -1.43 1.68
C LEU A 183 -11.71 -1.28 0.21
N ASP A 184 -13.01 -1.31 -0.08
CA ASP A 184 -13.50 -1.16 -1.46
C ASP A 184 -13.16 0.23 -2.01
N ALA A 185 -13.37 1.29 -1.22
CA ALA A 185 -13.05 2.65 -1.62
C ALA A 185 -11.54 2.87 -1.84
N ALA A 186 -10.70 2.38 -0.93
CA ALA A 186 -9.26 2.61 -1.00
C ALA A 186 -8.59 1.90 -2.19
N PHE A 187 -9.22 0.86 -2.75
CA PHE A 187 -8.72 0.06 -3.88
C PHE A 187 -9.50 0.29 -5.18
N ALA A 188 -10.38 1.31 -5.23
CA ALA A 188 -11.16 1.68 -6.42
C ALA A 188 -10.35 2.45 -7.49
N PHE A 189 -9.13 1.99 -7.76
CA PHE A 189 -8.23 2.60 -8.75
C PHE A 189 -8.81 2.58 -10.17
N ARG A 190 -8.51 3.63 -10.95
CA ARG A 190 -9.03 3.78 -12.32
C ARG A 190 -7.95 4.05 -13.37
N SER A 191 -6.72 4.37 -12.96
CA SER A 191 -5.59 4.53 -13.89
C SER A 191 -5.19 3.19 -14.53
N PRO A 192 -4.61 3.21 -15.76
CA PRO A 192 -4.07 2.01 -16.40
C PRO A 192 -3.06 1.27 -15.51
N GLY A 193 -3.05 -0.06 -15.59
CA GLY A 193 -2.27 -0.90 -14.69
C GLY A 193 -2.96 -1.10 -13.35
N TYR A 194 -3.14 -0.02 -12.58
CA TYR A 194 -3.81 -0.10 -11.28
C TYR A 194 -5.21 -0.70 -11.38
N ARG A 195 -6.06 -0.22 -12.28
CA ARG A 195 -7.46 -0.67 -12.42
C ARG A 195 -7.61 -2.16 -12.77
N ASP A 196 -6.55 -2.77 -13.30
CA ASP A 196 -6.54 -4.15 -13.80
C ASP A 196 -6.23 -5.17 -12.69
N TRP A 197 -5.90 -4.70 -11.47
CA TRP A 197 -5.67 -5.53 -10.29
C TRP A 197 -6.73 -6.60 -10.00
N PRO A 198 -8.06 -6.40 -10.27
CA PRO A 198 -9.06 -7.43 -9.99
C PRO A 198 -8.80 -8.74 -10.74
N GLN A 199 -8.04 -8.70 -11.84
CA GLN A 199 -7.62 -9.90 -12.59
C GLN A 199 -6.71 -10.81 -11.76
N PHE A 200 -6.02 -10.26 -10.76
CA PHE A 200 -5.04 -10.95 -9.90
C PHE A 200 -5.47 -11.03 -8.43
N ALA A 201 -6.75 -10.76 -8.13
CA ALA A 201 -7.21 -10.50 -6.76
C ALA A 201 -7.05 -11.68 -5.77
N ASP A 202 -7.02 -12.92 -6.23
CA ASP A 202 -6.86 -14.11 -5.40
C ASP A 202 -5.59 -14.89 -5.72
N ASP A 203 -5.16 -15.73 -4.78
CA ASP A 203 -3.89 -16.47 -4.84
C ASP A 203 -3.79 -17.36 -6.10
N SER A 204 -4.91 -17.94 -6.55
CA SER A 204 -4.96 -18.81 -7.73
C SER A 204 -4.66 -18.07 -9.04
N ARG A 205 -4.95 -16.76 -9.09
CA ARG A 205 -4.67 -15.89 -10.24
C ARG A 205 -3.39 -15.08 -10.06
N PHE A 206 -3.10 -14.68 -8.83
CA PHE A 206 -1.92 -13.90 -8.47
C PHE A 206 -0.63 -14.68 -8.71
N ARG A 207 -0.52 -15.91 -8.18
CA ARG A 207 0.74 -16.68 -8.24
C ARG A 207 1.19 -16.95 -9.68
N PRO A 208 0.34 -17.46 -10.60
CA PRO A 208 0.77 -17.68 -11.98
C PRO A 208 1.14 -16.38 -12.69
N ALA A 209 0.42 -15.28 -12.43
CA ALA A 209 0.72 -13.98 -13.01
C ALA A 209 2.05 -13.42 -12.53
N LEU A 210 2.35 -13.51 -11.22
CA LEU A 210 3.64 -13.10 -10.64
C LEU A 210 4.81 -13.88 -11.25
N ILE A 211 4.65 -15.20 -11.44
CA ILE A 211 5.69 -16.01 -12.07
C ILE A 211 5.87 -15.57 -13.52
N SER A 212 4.80 -15.50 -14.29
CA SER A 212 4.86 -14.99 -15.67
C SER A 212 5.44 -13.57 -15.75
N TYR A 213 5.30 -12.78 -14.69
CA TYR A 213 5.88 -11.46 -14.57
C TYR A 213 7.40 -11.49 -14.40
N LEU A 214 7.86 -12.19 -13.37
CA LEU A 214 9.26 -12.16 -12.89
C LEU A 214 10.20 -13.11 -13.62
N ALA A 215 9.66 -14.07 -14.36
CA ALA A 215 10.42 -15.16 -14.90
C ALA A 215 10.71 -15.02 -16.39
N ASP A 216 11.99 -14.93 -16.75
CA ASP A 216 12.41 -15.30 -18.10
C ASP A 216 12.29 -16.83 -18.28
N PRO A 217 11.68 -17.34 -19.37
CA PRO A 217 11.55 -18.79 -19.60
C PRO A 217 12.87 -19.55 -19.55
N ASN A 218 13.99 -18.93 -19.95
CA ASN A 218 15.31 -19.54 -19.89
C ASN A 218 15.84 -19.60 -18.46
N ALA A 219 15.58 -18.56 -17.64
CA ALA A 219 15.95 -18.55 -16.23
C ALA A 219 15.18 -19.62 -15.45
N LEU A 220 13.87 -19.80 -15.72
CA LEU A 220 13.08 -20.87 -15.10
C LEU A 220 13.62 -22.26 -15.46
N SER A 221 13.86 -22.49 -16.75
CA SER A 221 14.38 -23.77 -17.25
C SER A 221 15.73 -24.10 -16.61
N HIS A 222 16.57 -23.09 -16.38
CA HIS A 222 17.85 -23.27 -15.71
C HIS A 222 17.69 -23.64 -14.23
N LEU A 223 16.80 -22.98 -13.49
CA LEU A 223 16.56 -23.27 -12.07
C LEU A 223 15.94 -24.67 -11.86
N GLU A 224 15.00 -25.06 -12.71
CA GLU A 224 14.40 -26.39 -12.70
C GLU A 224 15.43 -27.48 -13.02
N ALA A 225 16.29 -27.26 -14.03
CA ALA A 225 17.38 -28.17 -14.38
C ALA A 225 18.40 -28.35 -13.24
N ASN A 226 18.51 -27.36 -12.33
CA ASN A 226 19.36 -27.42 -11.14
C ASN A 226 18.62 -27.91 -9.88
N GLY A 227 17.45 -28.52 -10.02
CA GLY A 227 16.76 -29.23 -8.94
C GLY A 227 15.79 -28.38 -8.11
N ILE A 228 15.47 -27.15 -8.52
CA ILE A 228 14.42 -26.35 -7.89
C ILE A 228 13.07 -26.77 -8.48
N SER A 229 12.39 -27.71 -7.80
CA SER A 229 11.15 -28.34 -8.29
C SER A 229 9.87 -27.56 -8.00
N ASN A 230 9.92 -26.52 -7.16
CA ASN A 230 8.76 -25.72 -6.80
C ASN A 230 9.07 -24.21 -6.85
N LEU A 231 9.39 -23.77 -8.06
CA LEU A 231 9.71 -22.39 -8.37
C LEU A 231 8.58 -21.40 -8.06
N PRO A 232 7.28 -21.73 -8.24
CA PRO A 232 6.17 -20.92 -7.76
C PRO A 232 6.27 -20.57 -6.27
N ASP A 233 6.46 -21.58 -5.41
CA ASP A 233 6.54 -21.37 -3.97
C ASP A 233 7.83 -20.66 -3.56
N LEU A 234 8.93 -20.87 -4.29
CA LEU A 234 10.16 -20.13 -4.07
C LEU A 234 9.97 -18.64 -4.36
N LEU A 235 9.45 -18.28 -5.54
CA LEU A 235 9.29 -16.87 -5.94
C LEU A 235 8.27 -16.16 -5.06
N VAL A 236 7.11 -16.79 -4.80
CA VAL A 236 6.11 -16.26 -3.89
C VAL A 236 6.67 -16.16 -2.47
N GLY A 237 7.47 -17.12 -2.04
CA GLY A 237 8.13 -17.12 -0.73
C GLY A 237 9.21 -16.05 -0.60
N LEU A 238 9.87 -15.65 -1.69
CA LEU A 238 10.86 -14.57 -1.71
C LEU A 238 10.18 -13.20 -1.66
N VAL A 239 9.04 -13.02 -2.34
CA VAL A 239 8.20 -11.83 -2.18
C VAL A 239 7.71 -11.75 -0.73
N GLY A 240 8.08 -10.68 -0.03
CA GLY A 240 7.78 -10.49 1.40
C GLY A 240 8.86 -10.97 2.37
N ARG A 241 9.95 -11.57 1.89
CA ARG A 241 11.08 -12.04 2.74
C ARG A 241 12.42 -11.38 2.46
N VAL A 242 12.56 -10.66 1.35
CA VAL A 242 13.76 -9.86 1.08
C VAL A 242 13.73 -8.60 1.94
N SER A 243 14.70 -8.40 2.82
CA SER A 243 14.80 -7.19 3.66
C SER A 243 16.17 -6.51 3.63
N GLY A 244 17.17 -7.12 2.98
CA GLY A 244 18.52 -6.56 2.88
C GLY A 244 18.60 -5.43 1.84
N GLY A 245 19.28 -4.33 2.19
CA GLY A 245 19.55 -3.23 1.25
C GLY A 245 18.38 -2.26 1.01
N LEU A 246 17.32 -2.34 1.81
CA LEU A 246 16.17 -1.45 1.78
C LEU A 246 16.30 -0.33 2.82
N VAL A 247 16.05 0.91 2.42
CA VAL A 247 15.94 2.07 3.32
C VAL A 247 14.52 2.65 3.23
N GLU A 248 13.94 2.93 4.39
CA GLU A 248 12.61 3.53 4.50
C GLU A 248 12.73 4.98 4.99
N SER A 249 12.06 5.91 4.32
CA SER A 249 11.99 7.31 4.75
C SER A 249 10.58 7.87 4.58
N ALA A 250 10.21 8.81 5.45
CA ALA A 250 8.96 9.55 5.37
C ALA A 250 9.26 11.01 5.03
N ILE A 251 8.49 11.58 4.10
CA ILE A 251 8.60 12.98 3.67
C ILE A 251 7.32 13.74 4.04
#